data_AF-A0A6A1R1B3-F1
#
_entry.id   AF-A0A6A1R1B3-F1
#
_cell.length_a   1.000
_cell.length_b   1.000
_cell.length_c   1.000
_cell.angle_alpha   90.00
_cell.angle_beta   90.00
_cell.angle_gamma   90.00
#
_symmetry.space_group_name_H-M   'P 1'
#
loop_
_entity.id
_entity.type
_entity.pdbx_description
1 polymer ?
#
loop_
_entity_poly.entity_id
_entity_poly.type
_entity_poly.pdbx_seq_one_letter_code
_entity_poly.pdbx_strand_id
1 'polypeptide(L)'
;MGWYRTGTATVTNNSTAVTGVGTDWLEGAALGETFLGPDGQCYEITQILSATSMRISPNYKGSTAAAQSYAIMPTRGDLAELTADAAELIASYAAIRDGAGKGKFAAGTVAAPSLRGTADENTGIRFAGNDILQLITGGVVRLQIAADGTPTGVFVEKLPVSTATQTAIDNLAAACVALANVGSAPGQLPSNQHLGTLAFLDVLGATQVTQHTRDSQPGDVWHEWVSNTQLRKKFHGLDGVIRTLTETYA
;
A
#
# COMPACT_ATOMS: atom_id res chain seq x y z
N MET A 1 -31.15 -13.84 -49.06
CA MET A 1 -30.51 -15.01 -49.67
C MET A 1 -31.61 -15.83 -50.36
N GLY A 2 -31.47 -16.15 -51.65
CA GLY A 2 -32.41 -17.04 -52.35
C GLY A 2 -32.14 -18.50 -52.00
N TRP A 3 -33.02 -19.42 -52.38
CA TRP A 3 -32.78 -20.86 -52.21
C TRP A 3 -31.63 -21.33 -53.10
N TYR A 4 -30.77 -22.22 -52.60
CA TYR A 4 -29.69 -22.81 -53.39
C TYR A 4 -30.25 -23.90 -54.32
N ARG A 5 -29.95 -23.82 -55.62
CA ARG A 5 -30.49 -24.73 -56.67
C ARG A 5 -29.45 -25.15 -57.71
N THR A 6 -28.17 -24.85 -57.45
CA THR A 6 -27.10 -25.10 -58.42
C THR A 6 -26.84 -26.60 -58.54
N GLY A 7 -26.67 -27.09 -59.77
CA GLY A 7 -26.42 -28.51 -60.04
C GLY A 7 -27.65 -29.41 -59.87
N THR A 8 -27.41 -30.72 -59.78
CA THR A 8 -28.46 -31.74 -59.58
C THR A 8 -28.12 -32.66 -58.43
N ALA A 9 -29.15 -33.30 -57.85
CA ALA A 9 -29.02 -34.24 -56.75
C ALA A 9 -29.45 -35.65 -57.17
N THR A 10 -28.77 -36.64 -56.61
CA THR A 10 -29.09 -38.06 -56.68
C THR A 10 -29.37 -38.57 -55.27
N VAL A 11 -30.51 -39.21 -55.12
CA VAL A 11 -31.09 -39.68 -53.85
C VAL A 11 -31.49 -41.14 -53.99
N THR A 12 -31.28 -41.92 -52.94
CA THR A 12 -31.65 -43.34 -52.90
C THR A 12 -32.71 -43.55 -51.84
N ASN A 13 -33.77 -44.30 -52.17
CA ASN A 13 -34.82 -44.62 -51.23
C ASN A 13 -34.23 -45.27 -49.96
N ASN A 14 -34.74 -44.86 -48.80
CA ASN A 14 -34.31 -45.32 -47.49
C ASN A 14 -32.82 -45.10 -47.19
N SER A 15 -32.21 -44.05 -47.75
CA SER A 15 -30.83 -43.64 -47.47
C SER A 15 -30.79 -42.19 -46.96
N THR A 16 -29.80 -41.89 -46.11
CA THR A 16 -29.47 -40.51 -45.71
C THR A 16 -28.54 -39.83 -46.70
N ALA A 17 -27.91 -40.55 -47.62
CA ALA A 17 -26.91 -39.99 -48.51
C ALA A 17 -27.55 -39.27 -49.70
N VAL A 18 -27.11 -38.03 -49.94
CA VAL A 18 -27.42 -37.25 -51.14
C VAL A 18 -26.10 -36.96 -51.85
N THR A 19 -26.07 -37.20 -53.16
CA THR A 19 -24.89 -36.97 -54.01
C THR A 19 -25.20 -35.95 -55.09
N GLY A 20 -24.30 -35.00 -55.29
CA GLY A 20 -24.49 -33.86 -56.17
C GLY A 20 -23.64 -33.96 -57.43
N VAL A 21 -24.10 -33.33 -58.51
CA VAL A 21 -23.30 -33.07 -59.72
C VAL A 21 -23.39 -31.60 -60.06
N GLY A 22 -22.24 -30.93 -60.21
CA GLY A 22 -22.18 -29.48 -60.45
C GLY A 22 -22.69 -28.66 -59.25
N THR A 23 -22.65 -29.23 -58.05
CA THR A 23 -23.01 -28.58 -56.78
C THR A 23 -21.75 -28.09 -56.07
N ASP A 24 -21.93 -27.18 -55.14
CA ASP A 24 -20.94 -26.69 -54.20
C ASP A 24 -21.60 -26.47 -52.83
N TRP A 25 -21.93 -27.59 -52.17
CA TRP A 25 -22.65 -27.57 -50.89
C TRP A 25 -21.80 -27.10 -49.70
N LEU A 26 -20.47 -27.01 -49.82
CA LEU A 26 -19.63 -26.46 -48.75
C LEU A 26 -19.83 -24.96 -48.61
N GLU A 27 -19.97 -24.26 -49.73
CA GLU A 27 -20.18 -22.80 -49.77
C GLU A 27 -21.66 -22.42 -49.87
N GLY A 28 -22.48 -23.31 -50.42
CA GLY A 28 -23.87 -23.04 -50.80
C GLY A 28 -24.95 -23.53 -49.83
N ALA A 29 -24.59 -24.27 -48.79
CA ALA A 29 -25.52 -24.81 -47.81
C ALA A 29 -24.89 -24.85 -46.41
N ALA A 30 -25.73 -24.89 -45.38
CA ALA A 30 -25.32 -25.04 -43.99
C ALA A 30 -26.01 -26.24 -43.31
N LEU A 31 -25.43 -26.70 -42.21
CA LEU A 31 -26.05 -27.72 -41.36
C LEU A 31 -27.35 -27.18 -40.77
N GLY A 32 -28.36 -28.03 -40.64
CA GLY A 32 -29.68 -27.63 -40.15
C GLY A 32 -30.56 -26.91 -41.19
N GLU A 33 -30.03 -26.60 -42.37
CA GLU A 33 -30.86 -26.10 -43.47
C GLU A 33 -31.78 -27.20 -44.05
N THR A 34 -32.82 -26.78 -44.76
CA THR A 34 -33.83 -27.69 -45.30
C THR A 34 -33.52 -28.05 -46.74
N PHE A 35 -33.24 -29.33 -47.00
CA PHE A 35 -33.20 -29.90 -48.34
C PHE A 35 -34.61 -30.26 -48.82
N LEU A 36 -35.08 -29.61 -49.88
CA LEU A 36 -36.27 -30.00 -50.63
C LEU A 36 -35.90 -31.02 -51.69
N GLY A 37 -36.27 -32.28 -51.45
CA GLY A 37 -35.98 -33.39 -52.32
C GLY A 37 -36.80 -33.40 -53.62
N PRO A 38 -36.41 -34.24 -54.60
CA PRO A 38 -37.14 -34.39 -55.87
C PRO A 38 -38.58 -34.92 -55.71
N ASP A 39 -38.86 -35.56 -54.58
CA ASP A 39 -40.19 -36.01 -54.15
C ASP A 39 -41.07 -34.87 -53.59
N GLY A 40 -40.54 -33.65 -53.54
CA GLY A 40 -41.22 -32.48 -53.00
C GLY A 40 -41.32 -32.47 -51.46
N GLN A 41 -40.58 -33.33 -50.77
CA GLN A 41 -40.54 -33.39 -49.31
C GLN A 41 -39.32 -32.66 -48.75
N CYS A 42 -39.47 -32.15 -47.52
CA CYS A 42 -38.41 -31.47 -46.80
C CYS A 42 -37.65 -32.42 -45.88
N TYR A 43 -36.32 -32.28 -45.88
CA TYR A 43 -35.40 -33.04 -45.05
C TYR A 43 -34.38 -32.09 -44.41
N GLU A 44 -33.92 -32.38 -43.20
CA GLU A 44 -32.88 -31.63 -42.52
C GLU A 44 -31.50 -32.08 -43.02
N ILE A 45 -30.61 -31.15 -43.35
CA ILE A 45 -29.20 -31.45 -43.67
C ILE A 45 -28.45 -31.68 -42.36
N THR A 46 -28.01 -32.91 -42.12
CA THR A 46 -27.33 -33.29 -40.86
C THR A 46 -25.82 -33.30 -40.97
N GLN A 47 -25.27 -33.39 -42.18
CA GLN A 47 -23.83 -33.36 -42.42
C GLN A 47 -23.53 -32.93 -43.85
N ILE A 48 -22.50 -32.11 -44.06
CA ILE A 48 -21.94 -31.80 -45.38
C ILE A 48 -20.54 -32.39 -45.40
N LEU A 49 -20.32 -33.39 -46.27
CA LEU A 49 -19.04 -34.12 -46.36
C LEU A 49 -18.12 -33.52 -47.41
N SER A 50 -18.69 -32.92 -48.46
CA SER A 50 -17.95 -32.24 -49.54
C SER A 50 -18.90 -31.38 -50.37
N ALA A 51 -18.36 -30.63 -51.34
CA ALA A 51 -19.12 -29.86 -52.32
C ALA A 51 -20.24 -30.66 -53.04
N THR A 52 -20.10 -32.00 -53.11
CA THR A 52 -21.02 -32.89 -53.83
C THR A 52 -21.55 -34.05 -52.99
N SER A 53 -21.39 -34.03 -51.66
CA SER A 53 -21.93 -35.09 -50.80
C SER A 53 -22.39 -34.54 -49.46
N MET A 54 -23.62 -34.88 -49.09
CA MET A 54 -24.22 -34.51 -47.80
C MET A 54 -25.10 -35.65 -47.26
N ARG A 55 -25.48 -35.53 -45.99
CA ARG A 55 -26.41 -36.41 -45.29
C ARG A 55 -27.67 -35.63 -44.91
N ILE A 56 -28.80 -36.30 -44.99
CA ILE A 56 -30.11 -35.77 -44.59
C ILE A 56 -30.78 -36.63 -43.50
N SER A 57 -31.72 -36.04 -42.78
CA SER A 57 -32.61 -36.71 -41.83
C SER A 57 -34.06 -36.24 -42.00
N PRO A 58 -35.06 -37.13 -41.90
CA PRO A 58 -34.95 -38.60 -41.88
C PRO A 58 -34.41 -39.16 -43.21
N ASN A 59 -34.26 -40.48 -43.32
CA ASN A 59 -33.91 -41.12 -44.60
C ASN A 59 -34.85 -40.67 -45.73
N TYR A 60 -34.33 -40.56 -46.96
CA TYR A 60 -35.11 -40.18 -48.13
C TYR A 60 -36.26 -41.17 -48.36
N LYS A 61 -37.49 -40.63 -48.44
CA LYS A 61 -38.73 -41.42 -48.47
C LYS A 61 -39.24 -41.65 -49.89
N GLY A 62 -38.87 -40.79 -50.84
CA GLY A 62 -39.26 -40.91 -52.25
C GLY A 62 -38.58 -42.08 -52.98
N SER A 63 -38.99 -42.31 -54.22
CA SER A 63 -38.34 -43.29 -55.11
C SER A 63 -36.92 -42.86 -55.46
N THR A 64 -36.00 -43.84 -55.57
CA THR A 64 -34.61 -43.58 -56.00
C THR A 64 -34.60 -42.82 -57.32
N ALA A 65 -33.88 -41.70 -57.35
CA ALA A 65 -33.84 -40.81 -58.50
C ALA A 65 -32.45 -40.18 -58.63
N ALA A 66 -31.99 -40.04 -59.87
CA ALA A 66 -30.68 -39.47 -60.20
C ALA A 66 -30.83 -38.21 -61.06
N ALA A 67 -29.84 -37.32 -60.96
CA ALA A 67 -29.76 -36.07 -61.72
C ALA A 67 -31.04 -35.21 -61.65
N GLN A 68 -31.66 -35.13 -60.47
CA GLN A 68 -32.90 -34.39 -60.26
C GLN A 68 -32.66 -32.96 -59.77
N SER A 69 -33.63 -32.10 -60.04
CA SER A 69 -33.71 -30.77 -59.43
C SER A 69 -34.02 -30.89 -57.93
N TYR A 70 -33.47 -29.95 -57.16
CA TYR A 70 -33.70 -29.83 -55.73
C TYR A 70 -33.68 -28.35 -55.33
N ALA A 71 -33.89 -28.07 -54.05
CA ALA A 71 -33.53 -26.79 -53.48
C ALA A 71 -33.07 -26.92 -52.04
N ILE A 72 -32.23 -26.00 -51.58
CA ILE A 72 -31.90 -25.87 -50.16
C ILE A 72 -32.43 -24.52 -49.67
N MET A 73 -33.26 -24.59 -48.64
CA MET A 73 -33.87 -23.43 -47.99
C MET A 73 -33.14 -23.14 -46.68
N PRO A 74 -32.65 -21.90 -46.49
CA PRO A 74 -32.08 -21.48 -45.21
C PRO A 74 -33.12 -21.55 -44.09
N THR A 75 -32.73 -22.16 -42.96
CA THR A 75 -33.54 -22.17 -41.74
C THR A 75 -33.12 -21.00 -40.86
N ARG A 76 -34.07 -20.34 -40.19
CA ARG A 76 -33.80 -19.17 -39.34
C ARG A 76 -33.21 -19.52 -37.96
N GLY A 77 -32.74 -20.75 -37.77
CA GLY A 77 -32.24 -21.26 -36.48
C GLY A 77 -31.03 -20.47 -35.99
N ASP A 78 -30.06 -20.23 -36.87
CA ASP A 78 -28.80 -19.55 -36.55
C ASP A 78 -28.99 -18.11 -36.06
N LEU A 79 -30.08 -17.45 -36.46
CA LEU A 79 -30.41 -16.11 -35.98
C LEU A 79 -30.84 -16.10 -34.51
N ALA A 80 -31.49 -17.16 -34.02
CA ALA A 80 -31.93 -17.25 -32.63
C ALA A 80 -30.73 -17.49 -31.71
N GLU A 81 -29.82 -18.37 -32.09
CA GLU A 81 -28.58 -18.65 -31.36
C GLU A 81 -27.65 -17.43 -31.38
N LEU A 82 -27.41 -16.81 -32.54
CA LEU A 82 -26.62 -15.58 -32.63
C LEU A 82 -27.23 -14.44 -31.79
N THR A 83 -28.56 -14.35 -31.71
CA THR A 83 -29.21 -13.34 -30.86
C THR A 83 -28.98 -13.63 -29.38
N ALA A 84 -29.00 -14.90 -28.98
CA ALA A 84 -28.68 -15.29 -27.61
C ALA A 84 -27.23 -14.98 -27.25
N ASP A 85 -26.28 -15.34 -28.11
CA ASP A 85 -24.86 -15.05 -27.94
C ASP A 85 -24.57 -13.54 -27.89
N ALA A 86 -25.22 -12.77 -28.77
CA ALA A 86 -25.12 -11.32 -28.76
C ALA A 86 -25.67 -10.72 -27.46
N ALA A 87 -26.79 -11.24 -26.95
CA ALA A 87 -27.36 -10.80 -25.68
C ALA A 87 -26.45 -11.12 -24.49
N GLU A 88 -25.82 -12.31 -24.47
CA GLU A 88 -24.84 -12.70 -23.45
C GLU A 88 -23.60 -11.81 -23.50
N LEU A 89 -23.07 -11.54 -24.70
CA LEU A 89 -21.94 -10.63 -24.88
C LEU A 89 -22.29 -9.22 -24.36
N ILE A 90 -23.47 -8.69 -24.70
CA ILE A 90 -23.93 -7.39 -24.23
C ILE A 90 -24.03 -7.37 -22.69
N ALA A 91 -24.56 -8.42 -22.08
CA ALA A 91 -24.67 -8.53 -20.63
C ALA A 91 -23.28 -8.58 -19.95
N SER A 92 -22.35 -9.35 -20.50
CA SER A 92 -20.97 -9.41 -19.98
C SER A 92 -20.26 -8.06 -20.08
N TYR A 93 -20.43 -7.35 -21.20
CA TYR A 93 -19.85 -6.02 -21.38
C TYR A 93 -20.51 -4.98 -20.47
N ALA A 94 -21.82 -5.07 -20.25
CA ALA A 94 -22.52 -4.20 -19.31
C ALA A 94 -21.94 -4.33 -17.89
N ALA A 95 -21.65 -5.55 -17.43
CA ALA A 95 -21.02 -5.78 -16.13
C ALA A 95 -19.63 -5.13 -16.02
N ILE A 96 -18.80 -5.23 -17.07
CA ILE A 96 -17.48 -4.58 -17.10
C ILE A 96 -17.63 -3.05 -17.10
N ARG A 97 -18.48 -2.51 -17.98
CA ARG A 97 -18.74 -1.07 -18.10
C ARG A 97 -19.24 -0.48 -16.79
N ASP A 98 -20.19 -1.15 -16.13
CA ASP A 98 -20.81 -0.65 -14.91
C ASP A 98 -19.97 -0.89 -13.64
N GLY A 99 -19.09 -1.89 -13.66
CA GLY A 99 -18.09 -2.16 -12.65
C GLY A 99 -16.78 -1.42 -12.90
N ALA A 100 -15.73 -2.18 -13.24
CA ALA A 100 -14.36 -1.68 -13.36
C ALA A 100 -14.23 -0.52 -14.37
N GLY A 101 -15.02 -0.48 -15.44
CA GLY A 101 -15.03 0.61 -16.43
C GLY A 101 -15.47 1.97 -15.86
N LYS A 102 -16.26 1.98 -14.77
CA LYS A 102 -16.59 3.17 -13.99
C LYS A 102 -15.69 3.36 -12.76
N GLY A 103 -14.63 2.58 -12.64
CA GLY A 103 -13.75 2.57 -11.46
C GLY A 103 -14.37 1.91 -10.23
N LYS A 104 -15.46 1.14 -10.39
CA LYS A 104 -16.11 0.42 -9.29
C LYS A 104 -15.55 -0.99 -9.22
N PHE A 105 -14.76 -1.27 -8.19
CA PHE A 105 -14.19 -2.59 -7.96
C PHE A 105 -14.87 -3.25 -6.77
N ALA A 106 -15.05 -4.57 -6.84
CA ALA A 106 -15.60 -5.33 -5.73
C ALA A 106 -14.66 -5.29 -4.51
N ALA A 107 -15.22 -5.54 -3.33
CA ALA A 107 -14.44 -5.73 -2.11
C ALA A 107 -13.51 -6.94 -2.27
N GLY A 108 -12.22 -6.73 -2.01
CA GLY A 108 -11.19 -7.76 -2.10
C GLY A 108 -10.97 -8.46 -0.77
N THR A 109 -10.15 -9.51 -0.78
CA THR A 109 -9.60 -10.14 0.43
C THR A 109 -8.17 -9.67 0.66
N VAL A 110 -7.59 -10.01 1.81
CA VAL A 110 -6.18 -9.69 2.06
C VAL A 110 -5.27 -10.49 1.12
N ALA A 111 -5.63 -11.73 0.76
CA ALA A 111 -4.86 -12.54 -0.18
C ALA A 111 -5.09 -12.18 -1.67
N ALA A 112 -6.21 -11.51 -1.96
CA ALA A 112 -6.57 -11.04 -3.30
C ALA A 112 -7.22 -9.64 -3.20
N PRO A 113 -6.41 -8.57 -3.17
CA PRO A 113 -6.91 -7.20 -3.07
C PRO A 113 -7.84 -6.82 -4.23
N SER A 114 -8.65 -5.78 -4.01
CA SER A 114 -9.63 -5.26 -4.99
C SER A 114 -8.95 -4.81 -6.29
N LEU A 115 -7.78 -4.20 -6.17
CA LEU A 115 -6.89 -3.82 -7.25
C LEU A 115 -5.56 -4.51 -7.02
N ARG A 116 -5.12 -5.35 -7.95
CA ARG A 116 -3.90 -6.17 -7.81
C ARG A 116 -3.23 -6.39 -9.17
N GLY A 117 -1.96 -6.75 -9.13
CA GLY A 117 -1.21 -7.13 -10.33
C GLY A 117 -1.57 -8.54 -10.80
N THR A 118 -1.32 -8.84 -12.07
CA THR A 118 -1.52 -10.18 -12.64
C THR A 118 -0.44 -11.18 -12.24
N ALA A 119 0.78 -10.71 -12.00
CA ALA A 119 1.91 -11.56 -11.57
C ALA A 119 1.98 -11.76 -10.05
N ASP A 120 1.49 -10.78 -9.30
CA ASP A 120 1.44 -10.82 -7.84
C ASP A 120 0.03 -10.48 -7.38
N GLU A 121 -0.75 -11.52 -7.11
CA GLU A 121 -2.15 -11.38 -6.71
C GLU A 121 -2.34 -11.00 -5.25
N ASN A 122 -1.27 -11.00 -4.43
CA ASN A 122 -1.37 -10.72 -3.00
C ASN A 122 -0.86 -9.31 -2.62
N THR A 123 -0.57 -8.47 -3.62
CA THR A 123 -0.12 -7.09 -3.46
C THR A 123 -1.07 -6.13 -4.18
N GLY A 124 -1.48 -5.05 -3.51
CA GLY A 124 -2.38 -4.07 -4.11
C GLY A 124 -3.17 -3.21 -3.13
N ILE A 125 -4.31 -2.71 -3.59
CA ILE A 125 -5.25 -1.88 -2.82
C ILE A 125 -6.52 -2.68 -2.56
N ARG A 126 -6.99 -2.68 -1.32
CA ARG A 126 -8.20 -3.41 -0.89
C ARG A 126 -9.27 -2.45 -0.35
N PHE A 127 -10.49 -2.60 -0.86
CA PHE A 127 -11.71 -2.05 -0.28
C PHE A 127 -12.28 -3.07 0.69
N ALA A 128 -11.96 -2.94 1.98
CA ALA A 128 -12.20 -3.99 3.00
C ALA A 128 -13.62 -3.97 3.59
N GLY A 129 -14.36 -2.89 3.36
CA GLY A 129 -15.70 -2.61 3.85
C GLY A 129 -16.09 -1.20 3.42
N ASN A 130 -17.26 -0.73 3.86
CA ASN A 130 -17.66 0.66 3.62
C ASN A 130 -16.67 1.60 4.29
N ASP A 131 -16.21 2.61 3.55
CA ASP A 131 -15.31 3.65 4.05
C ASP A 131 -13.95 3.16 4.58
N ILE A 132 -13.53 1.93 4.25
CA ILE A 132 -12.24 1.36 4.66
C ILE A 132 -11.34 1.13 3.45
N LEU A 133 -10.14 1.72 3.49
CA LEU A 133 -9.09 1.56 2.46
C LEU A 133 -7.85 0.92 3.05
N GLN A 134 -7.27 -0.08 2.37
CA GLN A 134 -6.07 -0.78 2.81
C GLN A 134 -5.03 -0.92 1.69
N LEU A 135 -3.74 -0.81 2.03
CA LEU A 135 -2.63 -1.20 1.16
C LEU A 135 -2.06 -2.53 1.64
N ILE A 136 -1.97 -3.48 0.71
CA ILE A 136 -1.56 -4.86 0.95
C ILE A 136 -0.24 -5.14 0.22
N THR A 137 0.68 -5.84 0.88
CA THR A 137 1.83 -6.50 0.23
C THR A 137 2.05 -7.87 0.84
N GLY A 138 2.29 -8.89 0.02
CA GLY A 138 2.53 -10.25 0.52
C GLY A 138 1.34 -10.85 1.26
N GLY A 139 0.11 -10.41 0.96
CA GLY A 139 -1.09 -10.83 1.70
C GLY A 139 -1.16 -10.30 3.14
N VAL A 140 -0.56 -9.13 3.42
CA VAL A 140 -0.59 -8.48 4.74
C VAL A 140 -0.97 -7.01 4.60
N VAL A 141 -1.86 -6.53 5.48
CA VAL A 141 -2.21 -5.10 5.57
C VAL A 141 -1.02 -4.32 6.10
N ARG A 142 -0.49 -3.37 5.31
CA ARG A 142 0.63 -2.50 5.71
C ARG A 142 0.18 -1.15 6.20
N LEU A 143 -0.86 -0.61 5.55
CA LEU A 143 -1.49 0.67 5.87
C LEU A 143 -2.99 0.51 5.73
N GLN A 144 -3.74 1.19 6.59
CA GLN A 144 -5.19 1.24 6.55
C GLN A 144 -5.69 2.64 6.92
N ILE A 145 -6.82 3.03 6.34
CA ILE A 145 -7.70 4.08 6.85
C ILE A 145 -9.02 3.40 7.22
N ALA A 146 -9.42 3.50 8.49
CA ALA A 146 -10.69 2.95 8.98
C ALA A 146 -11.88 3.87 8.62
N ALA A 147 -13.11 3.37 8.82
CA ALA A 147 -14.34 4.09 8.46
C ALA A 147 -14.54 5.42 9.21
N ASP A 148 -13.94 5.55 10.39
CA ASP A 148 -13.90 6.78 11.19
C ASP A 148 -12.81 7.77 10.73
N GLY A 149 -12.05 7.42 9.70
CA GLY A 149 -10.91 8.18 9.18
C GLY A 149 -9.59 7.89 9.89
N THR A 150 -9.56 7.02 10.90
CA THR A 150 -8.34 6.74 11.66
C THR A 150 -7.32 5.95 10.81
N PRO A 151 -6.11 6.50 10.56
CA PRO A 151 -5.05 5.78 9.88
C PRO A 151 -4.34 4.80 10.83
N THR A 152 -4.03 3.58 10.36
CA THR A 152 -3.21 2.59 11.09
C THR A 152 -2.16 1.94 10.18
N GLY A 153 -1.09 1.40 10.77
CA GLY A 153 0.05 0.83 10.06
C GLY A 153 1.32 1.67 10.19
N VAL A 154 2.40 1.23 9.54
CA VAL A 154 3.67 1.97 9.55
C VAL A 154 3.62 3.03 8.46
N PHE A 155 3.01 4.17 8.77
CA PHE A 155 3.35 5.39 8.08
C PHE A 155 4.77 5.71 8.53
N VAL A 156 5.74 5.81 7.62
CA VAL A 156 6.98 6.47 8.01
C VAL A 156 6.54 7.86 8.40
N GLU A 157 6.45 8.13 9.70
CA GLU A 157 6.46 9.48 10.21
C GLU A 157 7.66 10.09 9.53
N LYS A 158 7.41 10.96 8.55
CA LYS A 158 8.30 12.09 8.45
C LYS A 158 8.16 12.73 9.81
N LEU A 159 9.06 12.37 10.73
CA LEU A 159 9.21 13.06 12.00
C LEU A 159 9.07 14.55 11.65
N PRO A 160 8.30 15.33 12.42
CA PRO A 160 8.04 16.74 12.10
C PRO A 160 9.34 17.55 11.92
N VAL A 161 10.46 16.94 12.27
CA VAL A 161 11.82 17.39 12.13
C VAL A 161 12.67 16.34 11.39
N SER A 162 13.68 16.74 10.62
CA SER A 162 14.58 15.79 9.96
C SER A 162 15.25 14.86 10.98
N THR A 163 15.74 13.67 10.57
CA THR A 163 16.50 12.78 11.46
C THR A 163 17.63 13.52 12.18
N ALA A 164 18.34 14.42 11.48
CA ALA A 164 19.39 15.24 12.07
C ALA A 164 18.86 16.19 13.16
N THR A 165 17.66 16.73 12.98
CA THR A 165 17.02 17.62 13.97
C THR A 165 16.48 16.83 15.17
N GLN A 166 15.95 15.62 14.98
CA GLN A 166 15.55 14.76 16.09
C GLN A 166 16.76 14.37 16.94
N THR A 167 17.86 13.96 16.29
CA THR A 167 19.14 13.70 16.97
C THR A 167 19.64 14.92 17.74
N ALA A 168 19.49 16.13 17.19
CA ALA A 168 19.87 17.37 17.89
C ALA A 168 19.00 17.63 19.13
N ILE A 169 17.68 17.38 19.05
CA ILE A 169 16.74 17.51 20.18
C ILE A 169 17.05 16.46 21.26
N ASP A 170 17.26 15.20 20.87
CA ASP A 170 17.58 14.11 21.81
C ASP A 170 18.91 14.39 22.54
N ASN A 171 19.92 14.88 21.82
CA ASN A 171 21.20 15.30 22.41
C ASN A 171 21.03 16.48 23.38
N LEU A 172 20.20 17.47 23.05
CA LEU A 172 19.91 18.59 23.92
C LEU A 172 19.14 18.15 25.18
N ALA A 173 18.18 17.23 25.03
CA ALA A 173 17.44 16.65 26.14
C ALA A 173 18.34 15.82 27.07
N ALA A 174 19.24 15.01 26.52
CA ALA A 174 20.22 14.27 27.31
C ALA A 174 21.17 15.21 28.08
N ALA A 175 21.60 16.30 27.46
CA ALA A 175 22.44 17.31 28.10
C ALA A 175 21.71 18.06 29.22
N CYS A 176 20.43 18.40 29.06
CA CYS A 176 19.67 19.10 30.10
C CYS A 176 19.30 18.19 31.28
N VAL A 177 19.04 16.89 31.04
CA VAL A 177 18.86 15.90 32.10
C VAL A 177 20.14 15.74 32.93
N ALA A 178 21.32 15.80 32.31
CA ALA A 178 22.60 15.79 33.04
C ALA A 178 22.78 17.03 33.94
N LEU A 179 22.11 18.16 33.66
CA LEU A 179 22.08 19.33 34.54
C LEU A 179 21.04 19.20 35.69
N ALA A 180 20.08 18.29 35.59
CA ALA A 180 19.04 18.11 36.60
C ALA A 180 19.44 17.15 37.75
N ASN A 181 20.53 16.40 37.60
CA ASN A 181 21.09 15.57 38.66
C ASN A 181 21.84 16.44 39.69
N VAL A 182 21.10 17.23 40.46
CA VAL A 182 21.55 17.68 41.78
C VAL A 182 21.63 16.45 42.69
N GLY A 183 22.66 16.36 43.51
CA GLY A 183 22.71 15.29 44.51
C GLY A 183 21.66 15.49 45.61
N SER A 184 21.41 14.47 46.42
CA SER A 184 20.32 14.44 47.42
C SER A 184 20.52 15.36 48.63
N ALA A 185 21.62 16.11 48.72
CA ALA A 185 21.92 17.03 49.83
C ALA A 185 21.77 18.51 49.43
N PRO A 186 21.42 19.42 50.37
CA PRO A 186 21.10 20.84 50.09
C PRO A 186 22.20 21.69 49.43
N GLY A 187 23.43 21.19 49.34
CA GLY A 187 24.57 21.89 48.75
C GLY A 187 25.09 21.29 47.45
N GLN A 188 24.40 20.29 46.87
CA GLN A 188 24.88 19.62 45.66
C GLN A 188 24.31 20.29 44.42
N LEU A 189 25.20 20.86 43.61
CA LEU A 189 24.89 21.44 42.30
C LEU A 189 25.64 20.66 41.21
N PRO A 190 25.17 20.72 39.95
CA PRO A 190 25.84 20.04 38.85
C PRO A 190 27.29 20.49 38.74
N SER A 191 28.20 19.60 38.34
CA SER A 191 29.65 19.85 38.23
C SER A 191 30.05 21.07 37.39
N ASN A 192 29.13 21.55 36.56
CA ASN A 192 29.26 22.61 35.57
C ASN A 192 28.62 23.93 36.03
N GLN A 193 28.02 23.96 37.23
CA GLN A 193 27.48 25.16 37.85
C GLN A 193 28.48 25.67 38.90
N HIS A 194 29.40 26.55 38.48
CA HIS A 194 30.36 27.18 39.37
C HIS A 194 29.65 28.24 40.22
N LEU A 195 29.18 27.88 41.43
CA LEU A 195 28.68 28.87 42.40
C LEU A 195 29.74 29.92 42.76
N GLY A 196 31.02 29.58 42.57
CA GLY A 196 32.16 30.45 42.87
C GLY A 196 32.24 31.74 42.07
N THR A 197 31.31 32.05 41.15
CA THR A 197 31.20 33.39 40.53
C THR A 197 29.84 34.06 40.72
N LEU A 198 28.84 33.36 41.27
CA LEU A 198 27.48 33.87 41.49
C LEU A 198 27.09 33.96 42.97
N ALA A 199 27.89 33.40 43.88
CA ALA A 199 27.63 33.39 45.33
C ALA A 199 28.03 34.69 46.07
N PHE A 200 28.40 35.78 45.38
CA PHE A 200 28.88 37.01 46.03
C PHE A 200 28.01 38.25 45.77
N LEU A 201 26.86 38.10 45.11
CA LEU A 201 25.88 39.17 44.96
C LEU A 201 24.62 38.84 45.78
N ASP A 202 24.80 38.55 47.06
CA ASP A 202 23.71 38.70 48.02
C ASP A 202 24.24 39.51 49.21
N VAL A 203 23.58 40.66 49.42
CA VAL A 203 23.82 41.69 50.45
C VAL A 203 24.94 42.71 50.20
N LEU A 204 24.52 43.90 49.73
CA LEU A 204 25.24 45.16 49.94
C LEU A 204 25.44 45.40 51.44
N GLY A 205 26.70 45.48 51.89
CA GLY A 205 27.04 46.07 53.20
C GLY A 205 27.77 45.18 54.22
N ALA A 206 28.10 43.94 53.88
CA ALA A 206 28.98 43.12 54.74
C ALA A 206 30.45 43.23 54.31
N THR A 207 31.28 43.81 55.17
CA THR A 207 32.74 43.84 55.04
C THR A 207 33.29 42.42 54.87
N GLN A 208 34.06 42.19 53.81
CA GLN A 208 34.68 40.89 53.53
C GLN A 208 35.62 40.48 54.66
N VAL A 209 35.33 39.37 55.34
CA VAL A 209 36.25 38.71 56.27
C VAL A 209 36.97 37.61 55.49
N THR A 210 38.21 37.85 55.10
CA THR A 210 39.06 36.81 54.50
C THR A 210 39.66 35.93 55.59
N GLN A 211 39.36 34.62 55.58
CA GLN A 211 39.88 33.62 56.53
C GLN A 211 41.22 32.99 56.08
N HIS A 212 42.05 33.73 55.33
CA HIS A 212 43.34 33.21 54.86
C HIS A 212 44.50 34.15 55.20
N THR A 213 45.62 33.54 55.57
CA THR A 213 46.90 34.16 55.92
C THR A 213 47.26 35.23 54.88
N ARG A 214 47.36 36.48 55.34
CA ARG A 214 47.81 37.61 54.52
C ARG A 214 49.19 37.27 53.92
N ASP A 215 49.36 37.50 52.62
CA ASP A 215 50.66 37.45 51.96
C ASP A 215 51.48 38.66 52.45
N SER A 216 52.21 38.47 53.55
CA SER A 216 52.96 39.53 54.24
C SER A 216 54.41 39.53 53.77
N GLN A 217 55.00 40.71 53.57
CA GLN A 217 56.41 40.87 53.22
C GLN A 217 57.27 41.08 54.50
N PRO A 218 58.57 40.72 54.49
CA PRO A 218 59.46 41.00 55.62
C PRO A 218 59.46 42.49 55.97
N GLY A 219 59.17 42.80 57.25
CA GLY A 219 58.98 44.17 57.75
C GLY A 219 57.51 44.54 58.01
N ASP A 220 56.55 43.78 57.50
CA ASP A 220 55.13 44.04 57.73
C ASP A 220 54.72 43.77 59.18
N VAL A 221 53.91 44.69 59.74
CA VAL A 221 53.19 44.51 60.99
C VAL A 221 51.69 44.54 60.71
N TRP A 222 50.94 43.60 61.28
CA TRP A 222 49.48 43.61 61.19
C TRP A 222 48.82 43.04 62.44
N HIS A 223 47.51 43.25 62.51
CA HIS A 223 46.69 42.92 63.66
C HIS A 223 45.51 42.06 63.20
N GLU A 224 45.21 40.99 63.92
CA GLU A 224 44.06 40.12 63.70
C GLU A 224 43.20 40.08 64.96
N TRP A 225 41.91 40.39 64.82
CA TRP A 225 40.95 40.19 65.90
C TRP A 225 40.65 38.71 66.07
N VAL A 226 40.82 38.18 67.28
CA VAL A 226 40.50 36.78 67.62
C VAL A 226 39.16 36.70 68.33
N SER A 227 38.85 37.71 69.13
CA SER A 227 37.54 37.91 69.77
C SER A 227 37.37 39.40 70.08
N ASN A 228 36.23 39.79 70.65
CA ASN A 228 35.98 41.17 71.09
C ASN A 228 36.90 41.64 72.23
N THR A 229 37.65 40.73 72.85
CA THR A 229 38.55 41.01 73.98
C THR A 229 39.99 40.56 73.71
N GLN A 230 40.27 39.97 72.54
CA GLN A 230 41.62 39.54 72.17
C GLN A 230 41.99 39.94 70.75
N LEU A 231 43.20 40.50 70.64
CA LEU A 231 43.83 40.85 69.39
C LEU A 231 45.21 40.18 69.32
N ARG A 232 45.55 39.64 68.15
CA ARG A 232 46.89 39.12 67.85
C ARG A 232 47.63 40.12 66.98
N LYS A 233 48.75 40.62 67.48
CA LYS A 233 49.73 41.39 66.71
C LYS A 233 50.71 40.41 66.08
N LYS A 234 50.96 40.58 64.78
CA LYS A 234 51.93 39.77 64.03
C LYS A 234 52.95 40.69 63.39
N PHE A 235 54.21 40.27 63.43
CA PHE A 235 55.32 40.92 62.76
C PHE A 235 56.07 39.90 61.92
N HIS A 236 56.20 40.18 60.62
CA HIS A 236 57.07 39.42 59.73
C HIS A 236 58.49 39.95 59.90
N GLY A 237 59.33 39.19 60.62
CA GLY A 237 60.72 39.57 60.80
C GLY A 237 61.48 39.63 59.49
N LEU A 238 62.52 40.47 59.43
CA LEU A 238 63.43 40.55 58.27
C LEU A 238 64.19 39.23 58.03
N ASP A 239 64.17 38.33 59.01
CA ASP A 239 64.65 36.95 58.94
C ASP A 239 63.64 35.96 58.34
N GLY A 240 62.50 36.43 57.85
CA GLY A 240 61.44 35.59 57.27
C GLY A 240 60.56 34.88 58.31
N VAL A 241 60.78 35.14 59.60
CA VAL A 241 60.03 34.48 60.69
C VAL A 241 58.90 35.39 61.18
N ILE A 242 57.67 34.89 61.11
CA ILE A 242 56.51 35.60 61.66
C ILE A 242 56.42 35.35 63.16
N ARG A 243 56.46 36.44 63.93
CA ARG A 243 56.31 36.43 65.39
C ARG A 243 54.93 36.95 65.76
N THR A 244 54.30 36.31 66.74
CA THR A 244 52.95 36.67 67.18
C THR A 244 52.95 37.03 68.67
N LEU A 245 52.25 38.11 69.01
CA LEU A 245 51.96 38.53 70.37
C LEU A 245 50.43 38.65 70.53
N THR A 246 49.87 38.10 71.61
CA THR A 246 48.44 38.21 71.92
C THR A 246 48.25 39.26 73.00
N GLU A 247 47.41 40.25 72.73
CA GLU A 247 46.94 41.22 73.71
C GLU A 247 45.51 40.87 74.10
N THR A 248 45.24 40.83 75.40
CA THR A 248 43.89 40.64 75.94
C THR A 248 43.49 41.93 76.64
N TYR A 249 42.35 42.47 76.24
CA TYR A 249 41.76 43.68 76.80
C TYR A 249 40.63 43.25 77.76
N ALA A 250 40.63 43.83 78.96
CA ALA A 250 39.61 43.59 79.98
C ALA A 250 38.37 44.47 79.75
#